data_AF-A0A7V8ZT43-F1
#
_entry.id   AF-A0A7V8ZT43-F1
#
_cell.length_a   1.000
_cell.length_b   1.000
_cell.length_c   1.000
_cell.angle_alpha   90.00
_cell.angle_beta   90.00
_cell.angle_gamma   90.00
#
_symmetry.space_group_name_H-M   'P 1'
#
loop_
_entity.id
_entity.type
_entity.pdbx_description
1 polymer ?
#
loop_
_entity_poly.entity_id
_entity_poly.type
_entity_poly.pdbx_seq_one_letter_code
_entity_poly.pdbx_strand_id
1 'polypeptide(L)'
;MSAVAPLPFYRRAREALADTRLQSALDIATGRMVNARRQAFGGLVEGDAIRDHARQIRAHTVAHLGTYLDQFVAQATAAGASVSFAEDAAAASRLVVDIARRHEVQRVVKAKSMVSEEIALNDALEQAGMQVVETDLGEYVVQLDHDHPSHIIAPIIHKSRADVAETFQRELHASDEEVADIPQMTAFARRMLRTEFLAADMGVSGVNFAVAESGSLCLCTNEGNGRLSTTVPRVHVALLGLERVLPTAQDLSVLLQVLARSATG
;
A
#
# COMPACT_ATOMS: atom_id res chain seq x y z
N MET A 1 -12.13 9.97 -23.33
CA MET A 1 -12.26 8.78 -24.21
C MET A 1 -13.17 7.79 -23.51
N SER A 2 -14.10 7.17 -24.22
CA SER A 2 -15.12 6.29 -23.61
C SER A 2 -14.44 5.10 -22.94
N ALA A 3 -14.53 4.99 -21.61
CA ALA A 3 -14.11 3.80 -20.88
C ALA A 3 -14.84 2.59 -21.47
N VAL A 4 -14.09 1.64 -22.02
CA VAL A 4 -14.65 0.38 -22.50
C VAL A 4 -15.22 -0.32 -21.27
N ALA A 5 -16.54 -0.54 -21.24
CA ALA A 5 -17.17 -1.24 -20.14
C ALA A 5 -16.46 -2.59 -19.94
N PRO A 6 -16.02 -2.93 -18.72
CA PRO A 6 -15.23 -4.13 -18.50
C PRO A 6 -16.02 -5.36 -18.97
N LEU A 7 -15.34 -6.28 -19.64
CA LEU A 7 -15.93 -7.52 -20.10
C LEU A 7 -16.65 -8.23 -18.92
N PRO A 8 -17.83 -8.84 -19.14
CA PRO A 8 -18.55 -9.56 -18.10
C PRO A 8 -17.64 -10.59 -17.41
N PHE A 9 -17.78 -10.75 -16.09
CA PHE A 9 -16.90 -11.59 -15.26
C PHE A 9 -16.59 -12.95 -15.89
N TYR A 10 -17.61 -13.68 -16.35
CA TYR A 10 -17.46 -15.01 -16.93
C TYR A 10 -16.61 -15.04 -18.21
N ARG A 11 -16.62 -13.96 -19.01
CA ARG A 11 -15.77 -13.86 -20.20
C ARG A 11 -14.32 -13.63 -19.80
N ARG A 12 -14.06 -12.66 -18.92
CA ARG A 12 -12.70 -12.40 -18.39
C ARG A 12 -12.11 -13.63 -17.73
N ALA A 13 -12.89 -14.33 -16.90
CA ALA A 13 -12.48 -15.56 -16.25
C ALA A 13 -12.12 -16.65 -17.27
N ARG A 14 -12.93 -16.83 -18.32
CA ARG A 14 -12.64 -17.82 -19.37
C ARG A 14 -11.36 -17.49 -20.14
N GLU A 15 -11.15 -16.22 -20.48
CA GLU A 15 -9.93 -15.76 -21.16
C GLU A 15 -8.69 -15.95 -20.27
N ALA A 16 -8.75 -15.55 -19.00
CA ALA A 16 -7.66 -15.75 -18.05
C ALA A 16 -7.34 -17.23 -17.80
N LEU A 17 -8.36 -18.10 -17.73
CA LEU A 17 -8.18 -19.55 -17.59
C LEU A 17 -7.62 -20.21 -18.86
N ALA A 18 -7.69 -19.54 -20.02
CA ALA A 18 -7.05 -20.02 -21.25
C ALA A 18 -5.62 -19.49 -21.42
N ASP A 19 -5.23 -18.45 -20.67
CA ASP A 19 -3.89 -17.86 -20.73
C ASP A 19 -2.88 -18.70 -19.93
N THR A 20 -2.09 -19.48 -20.66
CA THR A 20 -1.06 -20.36 -20.08
C THR A 20 0.13 -19.59 -19.51
N ARG A 21 0.41 -18.38 -20.02
CA ARG A 21 1.47 -17.51 -19.50
C ARG A 21 1.08 -16.95 -18.15
N LEU A 22 -0.16 -16.44 -18.03
CA LEU A 22 -0.72 -15.96 -16.77
C LEU A 22 -0.75 -17.07 -15.72
N GLN A 23 -1.23 -18.26 -16.07
CA GLN A 23 -1.22 -19.42 -15.17
C GLN A 23 0.17 -19.75 -14.65
N SER A 24 1.15 -19.84 -15.55
CA SER A 24 2.55 -20.14 -15.18
C SER A 24 3.13 -19.06 -14.27
N ALA A 25 2.87 -17.78 -14.56
CA ALA A 25 3.34 -16.66 -13.75
C ALA A 25 2.75 -16.71 -12.32
N LEU A 26 1.45 -16.96 -12.20
CA LEU A 26 0.76 -17.08 -10.92
C LEU A 26 1.26 -18.28 -10.11
N ASP A 27 1.43 -19.45 -10.74
CA ASP A 27 1.93 -20.65 -10.07
C ASP A 27 3.35 -20.47 -9.52
N ILE A 28 4.25 -19.89 -10.32
CA ILE A 28 5.63 -19.62 -9.91
C ILE A 28 5.66 -18.63 -8.75
N ALA A 29 4.94 -17.51 -8.88
CA ALA A 29 4.95 -16.45 -7.90
C ALA A 29 4.31 -16.90 -6.57
N THR A 30 3.11 -17.49 -6.61
CA THR A 30 2.43 -17.97 -5.40
C THR A 30 3.16 -19.15 -4.76
N GLY A 31 3.70 -20.07 -5.56
CA GLY A 31 4.54 -21.17 -5.07
C GLY A 31 5.79 -20.67 -4.35
N ARG A 32 6.46 -19.64 -4.91
CA ARG A 32 7.61 -18.98 -4.26
C ARG A 32 7.20 -18.36 -2.92
N MET A 33 6.08 -17.63 -2.87
CA MET A 33 5.62 -16.98 -1.63
C MET A 33 5.26 -17.98 -0.55
N VAL A 34 4.56 -19.07 -0.90
CA VAL A 34 4.21 -20.15 0.05
C VAL A 34 5.47 -20.83 0.59
N ASN A 35 6.45 -21.10 -0.27
CA ASN A 35 7.71 -21.71 0.14
C ASN A 35 8.55 -20.77 1.02
N ALA A 36 8.66 -19.50 0.66
CA ALA A 36 9.36 -18.48 1.43
C ALA A 36 8.73 -18.34 2.83
N ARG A 37 7.39 -18.24 2.90
CA ARG A 37 6.65 -18.26 4.17
C ARG A 37 6.96 -19.51 5.00
N ARG A 38 6.93 -20.71 4.38
CA ARG A 38 7.23 -21.96 5.09
C ARG A 38 8.65 -21.96 5.66
N GLN A 39 9.63 -21.50 4.90
CA GLN A 39 11.03 -21.41 5.35
C GLN A 39 11.19 -20.39 6.49
N ALA A 40 10.59 -19.22 6.36
CA ALA A 40 10.66 -18.15 7.35
C ALA A 40 10.06 -18.54 8.71
N PHE A 41 8.93 -19.25 8.70
CA PHE A 41 8.35 -19.81 9.92
C PHE A 41 9.11 -21.03 10.43
N GLY A 42 9.68 -21.87 9.54
CA GLY A 42 10.51 -23.01 9.93
C GLY A 42 11.78 -22.60 10.71
N GLY A 43 12.31 -21.40 10.45
CA GLY A 43 13.43 -20.83 11.20
C GLY A 43 13.05 -20.08 12.49
N LEU A 44 11.75 -19.95 12.79
CA LEU A 44 11.28 -19.21 13.95
C LEU A 44 11.07 -20.16 15.14
N VAL A 45 11.93 -20.02 16.16
CA VAL A 45 11.77 -20.72 17.44
C VAL A 45 10.39 -20.39 18.01
N GLU A 46 9.62 -21.42 18.36
CA GLU A 46 8.25 -21.29 18.88
C GLU A 46 7.28 -20.53 17.94
N GLY A 47 7.47 -20.63 16.63
CA GLY A 47 6.71 -19.87 15.64
C GLY A 47 5.18 -20.02 15.73
N ASP A 48 4.67 -21.21 16.03
CA ASP A 48 3.23 -21.41 16.22
C ASP A 48 2.70 -20.75 17.50
N ALA A 49 3.47 -20.79 18.60
CA ALA A 49 3.10 -20.09 19.83
C ALA A 49 3.11 -18.56 19.63
N ILE A 50 4.09 -18.03 18.88
CA ILE A 50 4.13 -16.60 18.52
C ILE A 50 2.91 -16.21 17.67
N ARG A 51 2.51 -17.05 16.71
CA ARG A 51 1.30 -16.82 15.90
C ARG A 51 0.03 -16.85 16.75
N ASP A 52 -0.07 -17.78 17.69
CA ASP A 52 -1.22 -17.84 18.60
C ASP A 52 -1.26 -16.62 19.54
N HIS A 53 -0.10 -16.18 20.03
CA HIS A 53 0.00 -14.97 20.84
C HIS A 53 -0.41 -13.72 20.03
N ALA A 54 0.07 -13.58 18.79
CA ALA A 54 -0.37 -12.52 17.89
C ALA A 54 -1.90 -12.54 17.67
N ARG A 55 -2.48 -13.73 17.47
CA ARG A 55 -3.93 -13.91 17.35
C ARG A 55 -4.67 -13.48 18.62
N GLN A 56 -4.17 -13.85 19.80
CA GLN A 56 -4.77 -13.46 21.09
C GLN A 56 -4.75 -11.95 21.30
N ILE A 57 -3.63 -11.29 21.01
CA ILE A 57 -3.50 -9.83 21.05
C ILE A 57 -4.57 -9.19 20.15
N ARG A 58 -4.68 -9.65 18.90
CA ARG A 58 -5.66 -9.11 17.94
C ARG A 58 -7.10 -9.31 18.43
N ALA A 59 -7.43 -10.50 18.93
CA ALA A 59 -8.76 -10.80 19.44
C ALA A 59 -9.12 -9.94 20.66
N HIS A 60 -8.19 -9.81 21.62
CA HIS A 60 -8.34 -8.94 22.78
C HIS A 60 -8.55 -7.48 22.38
N THR A 61 -7.74 -6.99 21.44
CA THR A 61 -7.82 -5.59 20.99
C THR A 61 -9.16 -5.29 20.34
N VAL A 62 -9.65 -6.19 19.47
CA VAL A 62 -10.96 -6.05 18.81
C VAL A 62 -12.10 -6.10 19.84
N ALA A 63 -12.01 -6.95 20.86
CA ALA A 63 -13.00 -7.02 21.93
C ALA A 63 -13.09 -5.74 22.79
N HIS A 64 -12.00 -4.95 22.84
CA HIS A 64 -11.91 -3.69 23.60
C HIS A 64 -11.64 -2.49 22.68
N LEU A 65 -12.08 -2.57 21.43
CA LEU A 65 -11.65 -1.66 20.36
C LEU A 65 -11.93 -0.19 20.69
N GLY A 66 -13.10 0.11 21.25
CA GLY A 66 -13.46 1.48 21.64
C GLY A 66 -12.45 2.08 22.63
N THR A 67 -12.07 1.34 23.67
CA THR A 67 -11.09 1.79 24.66
C THR A 67 -9.72 2.08 24.03
N TYR A 68 -9.25 1.21 23.14
CA TYR A 68 -7.96 1.42 22.48
C TYR A 68 -8.00 2.53 21.43
N LEU A 69 -9.13 2.73 20.75
CA LEU A 69 -9.32 3.87 19.86
C LEU A 69 -9.32 5.19 20.63
N ASP A 70 -10.04 5.28 21.76
CA ASP A 70 -10.06 6.47 22.60
C ASP A 70 -8.66 6.81 23.13
N GLN A 71 -7.93 5.79 23.60
CA GLN A 71 -6.55 5.94 24.03
C GLN A 71 -5.65 6.40 22.88
N PHE A 72 -5.74 5.77 21.70
CA PHE A 72 -4.97 6.16 20.53
C PHE A 72 -5.24 7.60 20.12
N VAL A 73 -6.51 8.02 20.04
CA VAL A 73 -6.91 9.39 19.70
C VAL A 73 -6.30 10.38 20.68
N ALA A 74 -6.42 10.12 21.99
CA ALA A 74 -5.86 10.99 23.02
C ALA A 74 -4.33 11.15 22.85
N GLN A 75 -3.61 10.05 22.64
CA GLN A 75 -2.14 10.07 22.52
C GLN A 75 -1.66 10.67 21.20
N ALA A 76 -2.33 10.37 20.08
CA ALA A 76 -2.01 10.94 18.78
C ALA A 76 -2.26 12.46 18.77
N THR A 77 -3.38 12.91 19.36
CA THR A 77 -3.68 14.34 19.50
C THR A 77 -2.72 15.04 20.45
N ALA A 78 -2.31 14.41 21.56
CA ALA A 78 -1.27 14.94 22.43
C ALA A 78 0.08 15.10 21.70
N ALA A 79 0.38 14.24 20.73
CA ALA A 79 1.54 14.34 19.85
C ALA A 79 1.38 15.35 18.69
N GLY A 80 0.23 16.02 18.58
CA GLY A 80 -0.05 17.05 17.57
C GLY A 80 -0.76 16.56 16.31
N ALA A 81 -1.17 15.29 16.25
CA ALA A 81 -1.95 14.78 15.12
C ALA A 81 -3.44 15.15 15.24
N SER A 82 -4.08 15.39 14.09
CA SER A 82 -5.53 15.47 14.00
C SER A 82 -6.09 14.11 13.61
N VAL A 83 -7.06 13.60 14.38
CA VAL A 83 -7.69 12.29 14.10
C VAL A 83 -9.13 12.52 13.67
N SER A 84 -9.48 11.96 12.50
CA SER A 84 -10.83 12.02 11.94
C SER A 84 -11.35 10.61 11.72
N PHE A 85 -12.63 10.39 12.02
CA PHE A 85 -13.32 9.14 11.74
C PHE A 85 -14.20 9.29 10.49
N ALA A 86 -14.23 8.24 9.67
CA ALA A 86 -15.09 8.14 8.50
C ALA A 86 -15.98 6.90 8.64
N GLU A 87 -17.27 7.07 8.44
CA GLU A 87 -18.25 5.96 8.51
C GLU A 87 -18.24 5.08 7.25
N ASP A 88 -17.83 5.66 6.11
CA ASP A 88 -17.78 4.98 4.83
C ASP A 88 -16.67 5.53 3.93
N ALA A 89 -16.51 4.88 2.76
CA ALA A 89 -15.52 5.24 1.75
C ALA A 89 -15.67 6.69 1.27
N ALA A 90 -16.90 7.15 1.06
CA ALA A 90 -17.17 8.49 0.53
C ALA A 90 -16.81 9.57 1.57
N ALA A 91 -17.10 9.33 2.85
CA ALA A 91 -16.70 10.18 3.96
C ALA A 91 -15.18 10.24 4.11
N ALA A 92 -14.50 9.09 3.99
CA ALA A 92 -13.04 9.04 4.04
C ALA A 92 -12.41 9.86 2.92
N SER A 93 -12.81 9.64 1.67
CA SER A 93 -12.29 10.38 0.51
C SER A 93 -12.60 11.88 0.60
N ARG A 94 -13.80 12.28 1.04
CA ARG A 94 -14.14 13.70 1.28
C ARG A 94 -13.22 14.34 2.31
N LEU A 95 -12.96 13.68 3.45
CA LEU A 95 -12.09 14.22 4.49
C LEU A 95 -10.67 14.47 3.96
N VAL A 96 -10.11 13.53 3.19
CA VAL A 96 -8.77 13.70 2.62
C VAL A 96 -8.75 14.85 1.60
N VAL A 97 -9.75 14.95 0.72
CA VAL A 97 -9.89 16.06 -0.24
C VAL A 97 -10.02 17.40 0.47
N ASP A 98 -10.80 17.49 1.54
CA ASP A 98 -10.98 18.72 2.30
C ASP A 98 -9.70 19.16 3.02
N ILE A 99 -8.94 18.20 3.56
CA ILE A 99 -7.59 18.46 4.10
C ILE A 99 -6.70 19.00 2.99
N ALA A 100 -6.68 18.35 1.83
CA ALA A 100 -5.85 18.76 0.71
C ALA A 100 -6.20 20.18 0.22
N ARG A 101 -7.49 20.50 0.09
CA ARG A 101 -7.97 21.85 -0.26
C ARG A 101 -7.60 22.90 0.77
N ARG A 102 -7.79 22.62 2.06
CA ARG A 102 -7.44 23.54 3.16
C ARG A 102 -5.96 23.91 3.13
N HIS A 103 -5.12 22.97 2.75
CA HIS A 103 -3.68 23.17 2.65
C HIS A 103 -3.22 23.57 1.24
N GLU A 104 -4.11 23.84 0.30
CA GLU A 104 -3.78 24.26 -1.07
C GLU A 104 -2.86 23.26 -1.80
N VAL A 105 -3.05 21.97 -1.53
CA VAL A 105 -2.27 20.87 -2.11
C VAL A 105 -2.54 20.77 -3.61
N GLN A 106 -1.49 20.73 -4.41
CA GLN A 106 -1.56 20.50 -5.86
C GLN A 106 -1.07 19.10 -6.23
N ARG A 107 -0.05 18.62 -5.52
CA ARG A 107 0.57 17.31 -5.78
C ARG A 107 0.55 16.41 -4.55
N VAL A 108 0.11 15.18 -4.77
CA VAL A 108 -0.01 14.12 -3.77
C VAL A 108 0.88 12.95 -4.18
N VAL A 109 1.72 12.49 -3.28
CA VAL A 109 2.40 11.20 -3.41
C VAL A 109 1.75 10.20 -2.47
N LYS A 110 1.42 9.02 -2.99
CA LYS A 110 0.74 7.98 -2.22
C LYS A 110 1.62 6.74 -2.12
N ALA A 111 1.83 6.27 -0.90
CA ALA A 111 2.36 4.94 -0.64
C ALA A 111 1.22 3.92 -0.72
N LYS A 112 1.53 2.72 -1.22
CA LYS A 112 0.57 1.61 -1.36
C LYS A 112 -0.27 1.44 -0.10
N SER A 113 -1.59 1.43 -0.29
CA SER A 113 -2.55 1.13 0.76
C SER A 113 -3.81 0.54 0.17
N MET A 114 -4.14 -0.70 0.55
CA MET A 114 -5.40 -1.32 0.10
C MET A 114 -6.62 -0.50 0.52
N VAL A 115 -6.55 0.18 1.67
CA VAL A 115 -7.64 1.03 2.14
C VAL A 115 -7.87 2.21 1.19
N SER A 116 -6.81 2.82 0.66
CA SER A 116 -6.98 3.94 -0.28
C SER A 116 -7.46 3.48 -1.66
N GLU A 117 -7.11 2.27 -2.08
CA GLU A 117 -7.68 1.63 -3.29
C GLU A 117 -9.17 1.34 -3.12
N GLU A 118 -9.58 0.74 -2.00
CA GLU A 118 -10.98 0.39 -1.74
C GLU A 118 -11.92 1.60 -1.72
N ILE A 119 -11.43 2.77 -1.27
CA ILE A 119 -12.20 4.02 -1.24
C ILE A 119 -12.06 4.88 -2.51
N ALA A 120 -11.35 4.37 -3.53
CA ALA A 120 -11.05 5.08 -4.77
C ALA A 120 -10.46 6.49 -4.53
N LEU A 121 -9.47 6.58 -3.63
CA LEU A 121 -8.95 7.87 -3.19
C LEU A 121 -8.27 8.67 -4.31
N ASN A 122 -7.57 7.99 -5.23
CA ASN A 122 -6.89 8.65 -6.35
C ASN A 122 -7.92 9.38 -7.20
N ASP A 123 -8.99 8.70 -7.63
CA ASP A 123 -10.09 9.30 -8.39
C ASP A 123 -10.69 10.52 -7.68
N ALA A 124 -10.91 10.45 -6.37
CA ALA A 124 -11.48 11.55 -5.60
C ALA A 124 -10.55 12.78 -5.56
N LEU A 125 -9.24 12.58 -5.40
CA LEU A 125 -8.25 13.66 -5.40
C LEU A 125 -8.05 14.24 -6.81
N GLU A 126 -8.02 13.40 -7.85
CA GLU A 126 -7.90 13.81 -9.24
C GLU A 126 -9.13 14.61 -9.70
N GLN A 127 -10.34 14.18 -9.34
CA GLN A 127 -11.58 14.94 -9.56
C GLN A 127 -11.59 16.29 -8.83
N ALA A 128 -10.84 16.41 -7.72
CA ALA A 128 -10.64 17.67 -7.02
C ALA A 128 -9.55 18.55 -7.63
N GLY A 129 -8.91 18.12 -8.73
CA GLY A 129 -7.92 18.88 -9.48
C GLY A 129 -6.46 18.64 -9.07
N MET A 130 -6.19 17.64 -8.24
CA MET A 130 -4.84 17.33 -7.75
C MET A 130 -4.15 16.30 -8.63
N GLN A 131 -2.82 16.38 -8.71
CA GLN A 131 -1.99 15.35 -9.32
C GLN A 131 -1.64 14.31 -8.27
N VAL A 132 -2.01 13.05 -8.50
CA VAL A 132 -1.72 11.94 -7.58
C VAL A 132 -0.71 11.01 -8.23
N VAL A 133 0.33 10.63 -7.50
CA VAL A 133 1.34 9.69 -7.98
C VAL A 133 1.51 8.55 -6.97
N GLU A 134 1.32 7.32 -7.44
CA GLU A 134 1.69 6.12 -6.70
C GLU A 134 3.20 5.98 -6.60
N THR A 135 3.68 5.55 -5.43
CA THR A 135 5.12 5.53 -5.13
C THR A 135 5.68 4.13 -4.89
N ASP A 136 4.81 3.13 -4.79
CA ASP A 136 5.18 1.72 -4.90
C ASP A 136 5.44 1.41 -6.36
N LEU A 137 6.56 0.73 -6.69
CA LEU A 137 6.92 0.53 -8.09
C LEU A 137 5.84 -0.23 -8.86
N GLY A 138 5.22 -1.21 -8.21
CA GLY A 138 4.15 -1.98 -8.82
C GLY A 138 2.89 -1.16 -9.02
N GLU A 139 2.44 -0.42 -8.01
CA GLU A 139 1.27 0.47 -8.15
C GLU A 139 1.54 1.60 -9.15
N TYR A 140 2.76 2.11 -9.23
CA TYR A 140 3.15 3.13 -10.21
C TYR A 140 3.03 2.62 -11.64
N VAL A 141 3.49 1.39 -11.91
CA VAL A 141 3.30 0.75 -13.22
C VAL A 141 1.82 0.54 -13.54
N VAL A 142 1.03 0.09 -12.55
CA VAL A 142 -0.44 -0.05 -12.70
C VAL A 142 -1.08 1.30 -13.06
N GLN A 143 -0.69 2.37 -12.37
CA GLN A 143 -1.20 3.72 -12.61
C GLN A 143 -0.86 4.20 -14.03
N LEU A 144 0.39 4.03 -14.48
CA LEU A 144 0.83 4.42 -15.84
C LEU A 144 0.09 3.65 -16.94
N ASP A 145 -0.21 2.37 -16.72
CA ASP A 145 -0.96 1.56 -17.67
C ASP A 145 -2.48 1.77 -17.60
N HIS A 146 -2.98 2.56 -16.64
CA HIS A 146 -4.41 2.65 -16.30
C HIS A 146 -5.04 1.25 -16.08
N ASP A 147 -4.29 0.37 -15.42
CA ASP A 147 -4.65 -1.02 -15.13
C ASP A 147 -5.16 -1.16 -13.68
N HIS A 148 -5.42 -2.39 -13.24
CA HIS A 148 -5.73 -2.73 -11.85
C HIS A 148 -4.69 -3.70 -11.26
N PRO A 149 -4.44 -3.61 -9.94
CA PRO A 149 -3.55 -4.56 -9.27
C PRO A 149 -4.16 -5.97 -9.25
N SER A 150 -3.39 -6.99 -9.62
CA SER A 150 -3.85 -8.38 -9.65
C SER A 150 -3.65 -9.13 -8.32
N HIS A 151 -2.87 -8.58 -7.40
CA HIS A 151 -2.63 -9.21 -6.09
C HIS A 151 -2.31 -8.18 -5.00
N ILE A 152 -2.83 -8.43 -3.79
CA ILE A 152 -2.80 -7.48 -2.65
C ILE A 152 -1.38 -7.01 -2.31
N ILE A 153 -0.40 -7.92 -2.29
CA ILE A 153 1.01 -7.59 -1.97
C ILE A 153 1.96 -7.65 -3.17
N ALA A 154 1.45 -7.98 -4.36
CA ALA A 154 2.24 -8.12 -5.59
C ALA A 154 1.42 -7.56 -6.77
N PRO A 155 1.21 -6.24 -6.85
CA PRO A 155 0.17 -5.64 -7.70
C PRO A 155 0.33 -5.98 -9.18
N ILE A 156 1.57 -6.10 -9.67
CA ILE A 156 1.87 -6.43 -11.06
C ILE A 156 2.31 -7.89 -11.28
N ILE A 157 1.83 -8.83 -10.45
CA ILE A 157 2.16 -10.27 -10.58
C ILE A 157 1.82 -10.85 -11.96
N HIS A 158 0.89 -10.22 -12.68
CA HIS A 158 0.47 -10.59 -14.04
C HIS A 158 1.35 -10.00 -15.14
N LYS A 159 2.22 -9.03 -14.83
CA LYS A 159 3.10 -8.37 -15.82
C LYS A 159 4.49 -8.98 -15.81
N SER A 160 5.02 -9.21 -17.00
CA SER A 160 6.41 -9.59 -17.20
C SER A 160 7.33 -8.36 -17.21
N ARG A 161 8.65 -8.59 -17.09
CA ARG A 161 9.65 -7.52 -17.23
C ARG A 161 9.54 -6.78 -18.56
N ALA A 162 9.20 -7.49 -19.64
CA ALA A 162 9.05 -6.88 -20.96
C ALA A 162 7.85 -5.93 -21.01
N ASP A 163 6.74 -6.30 -20.37
CA ASP A 163 5.55 -5.44 -20.28
C ASP A 163 5.87 -4.15 -19.51
N VAL A 164 6.58 -4.26 -18.38
CA VAL A 164 7.01 -3.08 -17.60
C VAL A 164 7.97 -2.18 -18.41
N ALA A 165 8.88 -2.77 -19.19
CA ALA A 165 9.78 -2.02 -20.07
C ALA A 165 9.00 -1.23 -21.13
N GLU A 166 8.01 -1.87 -21.76
CA GLU A 166 7.13 -1.22 -22.72
C GLU A 166 6.36 -0.05 -22.08
N THR A 167 5.82 -0.22 -20.88
CA THR A 167 5.15 0.85 -20.12
C THR A 167 6.08 2.04 -19.89
N PHE A 168 7.33 1.82 -19.45
CA PHE A 168 8.29 2.90 -19.22
C PHE A 168 8.70 3.62 -20.50
N GLN A 169 8.87 2.89 -21.61
CA GLN A 169 9.17 3.51 -22.91
C GLN A 169 7.99 4.33 -23.43
N ARG A 170 6.76 3.82 -23.29
CA ARG A 170 5.54 4.45 -23.78
C ARG A 170 5.15 5.69 -22.98
N GLU A 171 5.09 5.57 -21.66
CA GLU A 171 4.53 6.61 -20.77
C GLU A 171 5.60 7.56 -20.23
N LEU A 172 6.84 7.09 -20.07
CA LEU A 172 7.93 7.87 -19.46
C LEU A 172 9.08 8.16 -20.43
N HIS A 173 8.97 7.73 -21.69
CA HIS A 173 9.99 7.92 -22.72
C HIS A 173 11.38 7.38 -22.35
N ALA A 174 11.43 6.27 -21.61
CA ALA A 174 12.67 5.59 -21.26
C ALA A 174 13.44 5.13 -22.51
N SER A 175 14.76 5.21 -22.46
CA SER A 175 15.65 4.64 -23.49
C SER A 175 15.79 3.11 -23.38
N ASP A 176 16.26 2.45 -24.44
CA ASP A 176 16.56 1.01 -24.43
C ASP A 176 17.57 0.62 -23.33
N GLU A 177 18.52 1.51 -23.01
CA GLU A 177 19.49 1.30 -21.94
C GLU A 177 18.81 1.33 -20.55
N GLU A 178 17.87 2.26 -20.36
CA GLU A 178 17.14 2.40 -19.09
C GLU A 178 16.17 1.24 -18.81
N VAL A 179 15.80 0.48 -19.83
CA VAL A 179 14.93 -0.71 -19.69
C VAL A 179 15.64 -2.04 -20.00
N ALA A 180 16.97 -2.03 -20.13
CA ALA A 180 17.75 -3.20 -20.51
C ALA A 180 17.57 -4.38 -19.53
N ASP A 181 17.55 -4.10 -18.22
CA ASP A 181 17.41 -5.07 -17.15
C ASP A 181 16.70 -4.51 -15.90
N ILE A 182 16.42 -5.37 -14.92
CA ILE A 182 15.71 -5.00 -13.68
C ILE A 182 16.46 -3.90 -12.89
N PRO A 183 17.79 -3.99 -12.66
CA PRO A 183 18.54 -2.90 -12.05
C PRO A 183 18.37 -1.54 -12.73
N GLN A 184 18.48 -1.47 -14.07
CA GLN A 184 18.33 -0.22 -14.82
C GLN A 184 16.90 0.33 -14.72
N MET A 185 15.90 -0.53 -14.88
CA MET A 185 14.49 -0.14 -14.73
C MET A 185 14.20 0.40 -13.33
N THR A 186 14.70 -0.26 -12.30
CA THR A 186 14.54 0.18 -10.91
C THR A 186 15.25 1.52 -10.68
N ALA A 187 16.46 1.70 -11.23
CA ALA A 187 17.20 2.96 -11.12
C ALA A 187 16.47 4.11 -11.84
N PHE A 188 15.90 3.84 -13.02
CA PHE A 188 15.10 4.79 -13.80
C PHE A 188 13.84 5.21 -13.03
N ALA A 189 13.01 4.26 -12.61
CA ALA A 189 11.81 4.54 -11.81
C ALA A 189 12.15 5.33 -10.54
N ARG A 190 13.26 4.96 -9.87
CA ARG A 190 13.76 5.68 -8.69
C ARG A 190 14.18 7.12 -8.99
N ARG A 191 14.64 7.46 -10.20
CA ARG A 191 14.91 8.85 -10.61
C ARG A 191 13.61 9.60 -10.81
N MET A 192 12.66 9.03 -11.54
CA MET A 192 11.37 9.65 -11.83
C MET A 192 10.59 9.96 -10.55
N LEU A 193 10.42 8.97 -9.68
CA LEU A 193 9.70 9.14 -8.42
C LEU A 193 10.38 10.13 -7.46
N ARG A 194 11.70 10.35 -7.56
CA ARG A 194 12.39 11.33 -6.70
C ARG A 194 11.88 12.74 -6.93
N THR A 195 11.67 13.10 -8.19
CA THR A 195 11.14 14.41 -8.55
C THR A 195 9.74 14.59 -7.97
N GLU A 196 8.92 13.54 -8.03
CA GLU A 196 7.56 13.56 -7.47
C GLU A 196 7.57 13.71 -5.95
N PHE A 197 8.40 12.96 -5.22
CA PHE A 197 8.54 13.11 -3.76
C PHE A 197 8.94 14.53 -3.36
N LEU A 198 9.91 15.12 -4.06
CA LEU A 198 10.45 16.45 -3.71
C LEU A 198 9.48 17.59 -4.05
N ALA A 199 8.57 17.38 -5.00
CA ALA A 199 7.60 18.36 -5.43
C ALA A 199 6.21 18.17 -4.78
N ALA A 200 5.99 17.12 -4.01
CA ALA A 200 4.71 16.83 -3.40
C ALA A 200 4.39 17.72 -2.20
N ASP A 201 3.16 18.22 -2.15
CA ASP A 201 2.62 18.96 -1.01
C ASP A 201 2.08 18.03 0.08
N MET A 202 1.48 16.92 -0.36
CA MET A 202 0.86 15.93 0.52
C MET A 202 1.43 14.54 0.27
N GLY A 203 1.68 13.83 1.36
CA GLY A 203 1.93 12.40 1.39
C GLY A 203 0.74 11.65 1.96
N VAL A 204 0.32 10.58 1.29
CA VAL A 204 -0.71 9.67 1.79
C VAL A 204 -0.11 8.30 2.01
N SER A 205 -0.39 7.67 3.15
CA SER A 205 0.09 6.31 3.43
C SER A 205 -0.97 5.44 4.08
N GLY A 206 -0.86 4.13 3.86
CA GLY A 206 -1.47 3.16 4.76
C GLY A 206 -0.72 3.08 6.09
N VAL A 207 -1.26 2.30 7.03
CA VAL A 207 -0.59 1.97 8.29
C VAL A 207 -0.72 0.47 8.55
N ASN A 208 0.38 -0.19 8.91
CA ASN A 208 0.33 -1.61 9.29
C ASN A 208 -0.26 -1.78 10.68
N PHE A 209 0.19 -0.96 11.63
CA PHE A 209 -0.29 -0.94 13.02
C PHE A 209 -0.28 0.47 13.61
N ALA A 210 -1.25 0.77 14.46
CA ALA A 210 -1.26 1.95 15.31
C ALA A 210 -1.12 1.54 16.77
N VAL A 211 -0.28 2.21 17.56
CA VAL A 211 -0.03 1.84 18.96
C VAL A 211 -0.80 2.79 19.88
N ALA A 212 -1.79 2.26 20.59
CA ALA A 212 -2.69 3.04 21.43
C ALA A 212 -1.96 3.75 22.57
N GLU A 213 -1.04 3.07 23.26
CA GLU A 213 -0.32 3.66 24.41
C GLU A 213 0.50 4.91 24.08
N SER A 214 0.95 5.06 22.82
CA SER A 214 1.87 6.12 22.40
C SER A 214 1.36 6.98 21.25
N GLY A 215 0.20 6.67 20.67
CA GLY A 215 -0.31 7.37 19.49
C GLY A 215 0.55 7.16 18.24
N SER A 216 1.45 6.17 18.23
CA SER A 216 2.43 5.97 17.15
C SER A 216 1.86 5.17 15.99
N LEU A 217 2.32 5.48 14.77
CA LEU A 217 2.01 4.70 13.56
C LEU A 217 3.24 3.86 13.16
N CYS A 218 3.00 2.60 12.80
CA CYS A 218 4.03 1.69 12.31
C CYS A 218 3.77 1.37 10.83
N LEU A 219 4.75 1.67 10.00
CA LEU A 219 4.78 1.35 8.58
C LEU A 219 5.95 0.40 8.31
N CYS A 220 5.65 -0.74 7.68
CA CYS A 220 6.64 -1.68 7.17
C CYS A 220 6.84 -1.41 5.68
N THR A 221 8.04 -1.00 5.29
CA THR A 221 8.39 -0.70 3.89
C THR A 221 9.67 -1.43 3.48
N ASN A 222 9.71 -1.89 2.24
CA ASN A 222 10.81 -2.59 1.58
C ASN A 222 11.50 -1.75 0.49
N GLU A 223 10.88 -0.65 0.03
CA GLU A 223 11.35 0.16 -1.10
C GLU A 223 11.72 1.60 -0.71
N GLY A 224 11.53 1.97 0.57
CA GLY A 224 11.87 3.28 1.13
C GLY A 224 10.93 4.42 0.72
N ASN A 225 10.06 4.19 -0.27
CA ASN A 225 8.97 5.06 -0.71
C ASN A 225 8.06 5.49 0.44
N GLY A 226 7.75 4.59 1.38
CA GLY A 226 6.91 4.89 2.53
C GLY A 226 7.52 6.00 3.38
N ARG A 227 8.83 5.93 3.67
CA ARG A 227 9.54 6.99 4.41
C ARG A 227 9.44 8.33 3.70
N LEU A 228 9.73 8.37 2.40
CA LEU A 228 9.69 9.62 1.64
C LEU A 228 8.28 10.19 1.57
N SER A 229 7.27 9.35 1.41
CA SER A 229 5.85 9.76 1.42
C SER A 229 5.44 10.35 2.76
N THR A 230 5.94 9.84 3.88
CA THR A 230 5.52 10.32 5.21
C THR A 230 6.36 11.47 5.77
N THR A 231 7.54 11.76 5.22
CA THR A 231 8.46 12.75 5.83
C THR A 231 8.83 13.92 4.94
N VAL A 232 8.72 13.81 3.61
CA VAL A 232 9.09 14.90 2.69
C VAL A 232 7.96 15.91 2.50
N PRO A 233 6.71 15.50 2.25
CA PRO A 233 5.61 16.44 2.06
C PRO A 233 5.26 17.18 3.36
N ARG A 234 4.79 18.42 3.23
CA ARG A 234 4.38 19.25 4.39
C ARG A 234 3.08 18.79 5.05
N VAL A 235 2.23 18.07 4.32
CA VAL A 235 1.01 17.44 4.85
C VAL A 235 1.15 15.92 4.76
N HIS A 236 0.91 15.21 5.85
CA HIS A 236 0.82 13.75 5.84
C HIS A 236 -0.58 13.31 6.28
N VAL A 237 -1.19 12.42 5.49
CA VAL A 237 -2.45 11.75 5.82
C VAL A 237 -2.20 10.25 5.91
N ALA A 238 -2.44 9.68 7.09
CA ALA A 238 -2.40 8.25 7.31
C ALA A 238 -3.81 7.65 7.31
N LEU A 239 -4.03 6.64 6.47
CA LEU A 239 -5.29 5.89 6.38
C LEU A 239 -5.11 4.51 6.99
N LEU A 240 -6.01 4.14 7.89
CA LEU A 240 -6.02 2.85 8.54
C LEU A 240 -7.44 2.42 8.90
N GLY A 241 -7.69 1.13 8.80
CA GLY A 241 -8.87 0.52 9.40
C GLY A 241 -8.80 0.58 10.92
N LEU A 242 -9.96 0.70 11.57
CA LEU A 242 -10.06 0.81 13.04
C LEU A 242 -9.40 -0.39 13.73
N GLU A 243 -9.49 -1.57 13.12
CA GLU A 243 -8.93 -2.80 13.64
C GLU A 243 -7.39 -2.78 13.69
N ARG A 244 -6.70 -1.82 13.06
CA ARG A 244 -5.22 -1.78 13.00
C ARG A 244 -4.55 -1.31 14.29
N VAL A 245 -5.32 -0.86 15.27
CA VAL A 245 -4.80 -0.48 16.58
C VAL A 245 -4.27 -1.72 17.32
N LEU A 246 -3.21 -1.52 18.11
CA LEU A 246 -2.62 -2.44 19.08
C LEU A 246 -2.49 -1.72 20.43
N PRO A 247 -2.58 -2.41 21.57
CA PRO A 247 -2.50 -1.78 22.88
C PRO A 247 -1.13 -1.15 23.14
N THR A 248 -0.07 -1.93 22.95
CA THR A 248 1.30 -1.55 23.35
C THR A 248 2.35 -1.77 22.26
N ALA A 249 3.51 -1.14 22.42
CA ALA A 249 4.69 -1.39 21.61
C ALA A 249 5.23 -2.83 21.79
N GLN A 250 4.98 -3.44 22.95
CA GLN A 250 5.32 -4.84 23.19
C GLN A 250 4.46 -5.75 22.30
N ASP A 251 3.16 -5.48 22.19
CA ASP A 251 2.28 -6.20 21.26
C ASP A 251 2.74 -6.03 19.81
N LEU A 252 3.11 -4.81 19.42
CA LEU A 252 3.68 -4.53 18.11
C LEU A 252 4.90 -5.42 17.82
N SER A 253 5.80 -5.62 18.79
CA SER A 253 6.98 -6.48 18.61
C SER A 253 6.62 -7.93 18.26
N VAL A 254 5.51 -8.46 18.80
CA VAL A 254 5.00 -9.79 18.47
C VAL A 254 4.44 -9.81 17.05
N LEU A 255 3.64 -8.81 16.70
CA LEU A 255 3.02 -8.71 15.37
C LEU A 255 4.06 -8.55 14.25
N LEU A 256 5.14 -7.81 14.49
CA LEU A 256 6.26 -7.64 13.54
C LEU A 256 7.00 -8.96 13.29
N GLN A 257 7.03 -9.89 14.23
CA GLN A 257 7.60 -11.22 14.00
C GLN A 257 6.77 -12.06 13.03
N VAL A 258 5.46 -11.81 12.94
CA VAL A 258 4.54 -12.59 12.11
C VAL A 258 4.32 -11.95 10.74
N LEU A 259 4.20 -10.61 10.66
CA LEU A 259 3.73 -9.90 9.47
C LEU A 259 4.56 -10.21 8.21
N ALA A 260 5.86 -9.88 8.22
CA ALA A 260 6.72 -10.06 7.04
C ALA A 260 6.86 -11.54 6.65
N ARG A 261 7.03 -12.40 7.65
CA ARG A 261 7.13 -13.86 7.46
C ARG A 261 5.90 -14.45 6.79
N SER A 262 4.71 -13.93 7.12
CA SER A 262 3.47 -14.40 6.52
C SER A 262 3.18 -13.80 5.16
N ALA A 263 3.66 -12.59 4.87
CA ALA A 263 3.40 -11.90 3.62
C ALA A 263 4.38 -12.32 2.51
N THR A 264 5.67 -12.13 2.74
CA THR A 264 6.71 -12.30 1.71
C THR A 264 7.69 -13.42 2.02
N GLY A 265 7.65 -13.96 3.25
CA GLY A 265 8.66 -14.89 3.77
C GLY A 265 9.81 -14.13 4.41
#